data_AF-A0A6S7I7Z5-F1
#
_entry.id   AF-A0A6S7I7Z5-F1
#
_cell.length_a   1.000
_cell.length_b   1.000
_cell.length_c   1.000
_cell.angle_alpha   90.00
_cell.angle_beta   90.00
_cell.angle_gamma   90.00
#
_symmetry.space_group_name_H-M   'P 1'
#
loop_
_entity.id
_entity.type
_entity.pdbx_description
1 polymer ?
#
loop_
_entity_poly.entity_id
_entity_poly.type
_entity_poly.pdbx_seq_one_letter_code
_entity_poly.pdbx_strand_id
1 'polypeptide(L)'
;MSRSERMLNDMSAETSSLLRSKKDVSFYSGSMGSTSSISTTKQRKIKPGRLQTVFSKYESLDYEVPENELYIEEYKASTPKHHIRIGMSRWIVMLLVGIMTALVAVFIDICIVELSTWKYSCLHGYFDRYISEEGKILIPFCLWIAMDMAMVAFAAFLVSYGEPVAAGSGIPVIKCFLNGVKIPHVVRLKTLVIKAVGVIFAVAGGLAVGKEGPMIHSGAVLAAGISQGRSILFRKDFQLFENFRTDHEKRDFVSGGAAAGVSAAFGAPVGGVLFSLEEGASFWNQSLTWRIFFASVISTFSLNWLLSIYHGHSGELSYPGLINFGTFSDIKYSVYEIPFLLFMGLIGGLLGALFNFINQKLTVFRMRYIKSAWKRVLEAVVIAAITTCASFNLIYYYDVCQPNGVNNISQPLRFFCKDGEYSLMGTLLFRRPEESIKSLFHTTQATYTFQVLALFFPVYFLLATWTYGAFVPSGLFVPCILTGAAWGRLFAVFLSTFLPNEFVSDTCLYAVVGAAAFLGGVVRMTISLTVILMEATRNITYGLPMMLVIMVAKWVGDLFNEGLYDIHIRLSRVPILGWDPPQMVEGLNARNIMNKPVCCMNLVENVGRVIDLLKTTTHNGFPVVDPLPE
;
A
#
# COMPACT_ATOMS: atom_id res chain seq x y z
N MET A 1 -10.59 13.80 -44.61
CA MET A 1 -9.97 14.34 -43.39
C MET A 1 -9.84 13.23 -42.36
N SER A 2 -8.71 12.52 -42.42
CA SER A 2 -8.44 11.32 -41.64
C SER A 2 -8.07 11.66 -40.20
N ARG A 3 -8.31 10.69 -39.30
CA ARG A 3 -8.00 10.72 -37.86
C ARG A 3 -6.51 11.05 -37.57
N SER A 4 -5.63 10.87 -38.56
CA SER A 4 -4.21 11.26 -38.52
C SER A 4 -3.99 12.78 -38.54
N GLU A 5 -4.76 13.55 -39.31
CA GLU A 5 -4.63 15.02 -39.37
C GLU A 5 -5.10 15.68 -38.09
N ARG A 6 -6.10 15.10 -37.41
CA ARG A 6 -6.56 15.56 -36.10
C ARG A 6 -5.51 15.30 -35.00
N MET A 7 -4.87 14.13 -35.02
CA MET A 7 -3.74 13.84 -34.14
C MET A 7 -2.52 14.74 -34.41
N LEU A 8 -2.20 15.02 -35.67
CA LEU A 8 -1.12 15.94 -36.05
C LEU A 8 -1.38 17.39 -35.62
N ASN A 9 -2.63 17.85 -35.69
CA ASN A 9 -2.99 19.20 -35.22
C ASN A 9 -3.00 19.32 -33.69
N ASP A 10 -3.45 18.29 -32.96
CA ASP A 10 -3.32 18.26 -31.49
C ASP A 10 -1.85 18.13 -31.05
N MET A 11 -1.04 17.35 -31.77
CA MET A 11 0.41 17.22 -31.53
C MET A 11 1.19 18.51 -31.84
N SER A 12 0.79 19.27 -32.87
CA SER A 12 1.32 20.59 -33.22
C SER A 12 1.00 21.64 -32.14
N ALA A 13 -0.22 21.58 -31.56
CA ALA A 13 -0.59 22.40 -30.41
C ALA A 13 0.22 22.02 -29.15
N GLU A 14 0.56 20.74 -28.96
CA GLU A 14 1.43 20.27 -27.86
C GLU A 14 2.90 20.66 -28.05
N THR A 15 3.46 20.52 -29.26
CA THR A 15 4.85 20.94 -29.55
C THR A 15 5.03 22.45 -29.47
N SER A 16 4.04 23.23 -29.91
CA SER A 16 4.05 24.69 -29.75
C SER A 16 3.93 25.13 -28.29
N SER A 17 3.30 24.32 -27.42
CA SER A 17 3.26 24.57 -25.97
C SER A 17 4.61 24.28 -25.27
N LEU A 18 5.31 23.21 -25.69
CA LEU A 18 6.66 22.86 -25.24
C LEU A 18 7.71 23.89 -25.71
N LEU A 19 7.57 24.40 -26.93
CA LEU A 19 8.44 25.43 -27.49
C LEU A 19 8.12 26.84 -26.96
N ARG A 20 6.87 27.16 -26.61
CA ARG A 20 6.53 28.41 -25.92
C ARG A 20 7.10 28.46 -24.50
N SER A 21 7.19 27.32 -23.80
CA SER A 21 7.83 27.28 -22.47
C SER A 21 9.35 27.52 -22.51
N LYS A 22 10.01 27.38 -23.66
CA LYS A 22 11.44 27.71 -23.83
C LYS A 22 11.71 29.21 -24.03
N LYS A 23 10.72 30.01 -24.45
CA LYS A 23 10.88 31.47 -24.64
C LYS A 23 10.80 32.27 -23.33
N ASP A 24 10.39 31.66 -22.23
CA ASP A 24 10.30 32.32 -20.92
C ASP A 24 11.55 32.11 -20.03
N VAL A 25 12.64 31.52 -20.56
CA VAL A 25 13.89 31.23 -19.80
C VAL A 25 15.14 31.85 -20.44
N SER A 26 14.98 32.76 -21.41
CA SER A 26 16.10 33.48 -22.02
C SER A 26 16.01 34.97 -21.75
N PHE A 27 16.53 35.44 -20.60
CA PHE A 27 17.07 36.79 -20.44
C PHE A 27 17.84 36.87 -19.11
N TYR A 28 19.12 36.49 -19.14
CA TYR A 28 20.16 37.02 -18.25
C TYR A 28 21.47 37.06 -19.04
N SER A 29 21.55 38.02 -19.95
CA SER A 29 22.80 38.58 -20.44
C SER A 29 22.75 40.07 -20.12
N GLY A 30 23.46 40.49 -19.07
CA GLY A 30 23.51 41.88 -18.64
C GLY A 30 24.65 42.07 -17.64
N SER A 31 25.57 42.95 -18.00
CA SER A 31 26.84 43.30 -17.38
C SER A 31 26.79 43.60 -15.87
N MET A 32 27.93 43.40 -15.22
CA MET A 32 28.30 43.99 -13.93
C MET A 32 27.83 45.45 -13.82
N GLY A 33 27.15 45.78 -12.72
CA GLY A 33 26.91 47.17 -12.33
C GLY A 33 25.60 47.39 -11.58
N SER A 34 25.72 47.83 -10.32
CA SER A 34 24.72 48.48 -9.46
C SER A 34 23.70 47.62 -8.69
N THR A 35 23.73 47.84 -7.37
CA THR A 35 22.81 47.46 -6.30
C THR A 35 21.33 47.70 -6.63
N SER A 36 20.47 46.67 -6.52
CA SER A 36 19.06 46.83 -6.11
C SER A 36 18.36 45.51 -5.75
N SER A 37 17.76 45.52 -4.55
CA SER A 37 16.56 44.79 -4.08
C SER A 37 16.34 43.31 -4.42
N ILE A 38 16.43 42.50 -3.36
CA ILE A 38 15.90 41.14 -3.18
C ILE A 38 14.45 41.07 -3.68
N SER A 39 14.19 40.30 -4.74
CA SER A 39 12.85 39.92 -5.16
C SER A 39 12.53 38.51 -4.67
N THR A 40 11.57 38.43 -3.75
CA THR A 40 10.97 37.19 -3.26
C THR A 40 10.39 36.37 -4.42
N THR A 41 10.89 35.16 -4.63
CA THR A 41 10.41 34.21 -5.63
C THR A 41 8.94 33.86 -5.36
N LYS A 42 8.01 34.51 -6.09
CA LYS A 42 6.59 34.13 -6.12
C LYS A 42 6.50 32.70 -6.65
N GLN A 43 6.30 31.71 -5.76
CA GLN A 43 5.93 30.35 -6.17
C GLN A 43 4.67 30.43 -7.04
N ARG A 44 4.82 30.26 -8.36
CA ARG A 44 3.68 30.13 -9.29
C ARG A 44 2.78 29.02 -8.74
N LYS A 45 1.52 29.34 -8.39
CA LYS A 45 0.52 28.35 -7.95
C LYS A 45 0.21 27.40 -9.12
N ILE A 46 0.96 26.30 -9.23
CA ILE A 46 0.75 25.26 -10.25
C ILE A 46 -0.63 24.62 -10.02
N LYS A 47 -1.48 24.58 -11.06
CA LYS A 47 -2.82 23.95 -11.00
C LYS A 47 -2.71 22.48 -10.52
N PRO A 48 -3.51 22.04 -9.53
CA PRO A 48 -3.51 20.65 -9.07
C PRO A 48 -4.03 19.71 -10.17
N GLY A 49 -3.33 18.60 -10.39
CA GLY A 49 -3.68 17.55 -11.37
C GLY A 49 -2.69 17.33 -12.53
N ARG A 50 -1.61 18.12 -12.66
CA ARG A 50 -0.52 17.79 -13.60
C ARG A 50 0.42 16.75 -12.98
N LEU A 51 0.62 15.64 -13.68
CA LEU A 51 1.50 14.53 -13.28
C LEU A 51 2.99 14.82 -13.51
N GLN A 52 3.33 15.84 -14.31
CA GLN A 52 4.70 16.10 -14.79
C GLN A 52 5.50 17.14 -13.96
N THR A 53 5.00 17.57 -12.81
CA THR A 53 5.69 18.60 -12.01
C THR A 53 6.27 17.98 -10.75
N VAL A 54 7.57 18.13 -10.53
CA VAL A 54 8.29 17.66 -9.34
C VAL A 54 8.43 18.80 -8.32
N PHE A 55 8.30 18.50 -7.02
CA PHE A 55 8.59 19.47 -5.96
C PHE A 55 10.08 19.47 -5.58
N SER A 56 10.69 20.65 -5.53
CA SER A 56 12.07 20.87 -5.06
C SER A 56 12.26 20.72 -3.54
N LYS A 57 11.24 20.26 -2.81
CA LYS A 57 11.26 20.11 -1.34
C LYS A 57 11.81 18.74 -0.91
N TYR A 58 11.82 17.77 -1.82
CA TYR A 58 12.26 16.41 -1.51
C TYR A 58 13.76 16.30 -1.73
N GLU A 59 14.44 15.81 -0.70
CA GLU A 59 15.89 15.54 -0.72
C GLU A 59 16.15 14.07 -1.08
N SER A 60 17.40 13.75 -1.43
CA SER A 60 17.83 12.38 -1.72
C SER A 60 18.55 11.72 -0.55
N LEU A 61 18.51 10.38 -0.48
CA LEU A 61 19.33 9.55 0.40
C LEU A 61 20.71 9.37 -0.23
N ASP A 62 21.75 9.59 0.58
CA ASP A 62 23.13 9.44 0.16
C ASP A 62 23.51 7.97 0.35
N TYR A 63 23.13 7.16 -0.64
CA TYR A 63 23.32 5.70 -0.57
C TYR A 63 24.77 5.30 -0.86
N GLU A 64 25.43 6.00 -1.78
CA GLU A 64 26.83 5.77 -2.09
C GLU A 64 27.71 6.21 -0.90
N VAL A 65 28.56 5.31 -0.43
CA VAL A 65 29.47 5.60 0.68
C VAL A 65 30.66 6.39 0.12
N PRO A 66 30.96 7.60 0.65
CA PRO A 66 32.11 8.35 0.18
C PRO A 66 33.40 7.68 0.63
N GLU A 67 34.16 7.14 -0.32
CA GLU A 67 35.47 6.52 -0.09
C GLU A 67 36.55 7.60 0.12
N ASN A 68 36.46 8.34 1.23
CA ASN A 68 37.46 9.34 1.61
C ASN A 68 38.61 8.71 2.42
N GLU A 69 39.68 9.48 2.64
CA GLU A 69 40.85 9.02 3.40
C GLU A 69 40.46 8.52 4.80
N LEU A 70 39.51 9.20 5.47
CA LEU A 70 39.00 8.80 6.79
C LEU A 70 38.33 7.42 6.77
N TYR A 71 37.51 7.13 5.75
CA TYR A 71 36.88 5.84 5.57
C TYR A 71 37.92 4.75 5.33
N ILE A 72 38.95 5.04 4.53
CA ILE A 72 40.05 4.11 4.26
C ILE A 72 40.89 3.87 5.52
N GLU A 73 41.18 4.90 6.30
CA GLU A 73 41.90 4.79 7.57
C GLU A 73 41.10 3.99 8.61
N GLU A 74 39.80 4.25 8.74
CA GLU A 74 38.92 3.48 9.61
C GLU A 74 38.88 2.01 9.16
N TYR A 75 38.79 1.76 7.85
CA TYR A 75 38.80 0.42 7.30
C TYR A 75 40.13 -0.31 7.56
N LYS A 76 41.27 0.35 7.37
CA LYS A 76 42.61 -0.21 7.65
C LYS A 76 42.85 -0.44 9.15
N ALA A 77 42.32 0.43 10.00
CA ALA A 77 42.39 0.28 11.45
C ALA A 77 41.47 -0.84 11.97
N SER A 78 40.45 -1.22 11.19
CA SER A 78 39.49 -2.23 11.59
C SER A 78 40.08 -3.65 11.55
N THR A 79 39.83 -4.41 12.62
CA THR A 79 40.33 -5.79 12.74
C THR A 79 39.34 -6.80 12.12
N PRO A 80 39.78 -8.00 11.70
CA PRO A 80 38.86 -9.04 11.23
C PRO A 80 37.76 -9.37 12.25
N LYS A 81 38.09 -9.35 13.56
CA LYS A 81 37.13 -9.51 14.65
C LYS A 81 36.06 -8.40 14.65
N HIS A 82 36.44 -7.18 14.31
CA HIS A 82 35.51 -6.05 14.18
C HIS A 82 34.51 -6.28 13.05
N HIS A 83 34.96 -6.67 11.85
CA HIS A 83 34.06 -6.98 10.73
C HIS A 83 33.08 -8.11 11.05
N ILE A 84 33.54 -9.17 11.72
CA ILE A 84 32.68 -10.27 12.17
C ILE A 84 31.63 -9.74 13.16
N ARG A 85 32.02 -8.89 14.12
CA ARG A 85 31.11 -8.28 15.08
C ARG A 85 30.05 -7.39 14.41
N ILE A 86 30.43 -6.57 13.43
CA ILE A 86 29.46 -5.78 12.65
C ILE A 86 28.53 -6.73 11.89
N GLY A 87 29.06 -7.76 11.23
CA GLY A 87 28.28 -8.78 10.55
C GLY A 87 27.21 -9.41 11.46
N MET A 88 27.60 -9.89 12.64
CA MET A 88 26.67 -10.42 13.64
C MET A 88 25.67 -9.38 14.12
N SER A 89 26.10 -8.13 14.31
CA SER A 89 25.21 -7.05 14.74
C SER A 89 24.10 -6.76 13.71
N ARG A 90 24.39 -6.87 12.40
CA ARG A 90 23.37 -6.75 11.35
C ARG A 90 22.32 -7.85 11.43
N TRP A 91 22.72 -9.10 11.70
CA TRP A 91 21.79 -10.22 11.92
C TRP A 91 20.94 -10.02 13.18
N ILE A 92 21.54 -9.51 14.27
CA ILE A 92 20.82 -9.20 15.51
C ILE A 92 19.78 -8.10 15.28
N VAL A 93 20.13 -7.03 14.56
CA VAL A 93 19.17 -5.97 14.23
C VAL A 93 18.01 -6.52 13.40
N MET A 94 18.29 -7.36 12.39
CA MET A 94 17.23 -8.00 11.59
C MET A 94 16.34 -8.95 12.40
N LEU A 95 16.92 -9.70 13.36
CA LEU A 95 16.16 -10.50 14.31
C LEU A 95 15.20 -9.62 15.14
N LEU A 96 15.72 -8.52 15.71
CA LEU A 96 14.91 -7.59 16.50
C LEU A 96 13.81 -6.95 15.66
N VAL A 97 14.10 -6.57 14.41
CA VAL A 97 13.12 -6.01 13.48
C VAL A 97 11.99 -7.01 13.21
N GLY A 98 12.31 -8.28 12.95
CA GLY A 98 11.30 -9.33 12.76
C GLY A 98 10.39 -9.49 13.98
N ILE A 99 10.96 -9.64 15.17
CA ILE A 99 10.19 -9.81 16.42
C ILE A 99 9.33 -8.57 16.72
N MET A 100 9.88 -7.36 16.61
CA MET A 100 9.14 -6.13 16.90
C MET A 100 8.02 -5.88 15.88
N THR A 101 8.24 -6.22 14.61
CA THR A 101 7.20 -6.12 13.57
C THR A 101 6.04 -7.08 13.87
N ALA A 102 6.35 -8.31 14.26
CA ALA A 102 5.36 -9.29 14.68
C ALA A 102 4.57 -8.83 15.92
N LEU A 103 5.23 -8.28 16.94
CA LEU A 103 4.57 -7.77 18.14
C LEU A 103 3.57 -6.65 17.82
N VAL A 104 3.95 -5.71 16.94
CA VAL A 104 3.04 -4.63 16.50
C VAL A 104 1.87 -5.19 15.69
N ALA A 105 2.11 -6.19 14.84
CA ALA A 105 1.06 -6.85 14.06
C ALA A 105 0.03 -7.54 14.97
N VAL A 106 0.51 -8.34 15.93
CA VAL A 106 -0.32 -9.04 16.92
C VAL A 106 -1.13 -8.05 17.76
N PHE A 107 -0.50 -6.96 18.21
CA PHE A 107 -1.18 -5.91 18.96
C PHE A 107 -2.32 -5.28 18.14
N ILE A 108 -2.06 -4.91 16.89
CA ILE A 108 -3.09 -4.34 16.00
C ILE A 108 -4.21 -5.35 15.76
N ASP A 109 -3.88 -6.63 15.56
CA ASP A 109 -4.86 -7.68 15.31
C ASP A 109 -5.79 -7.90 16.51
N ILE A 110 -5.23 -8.15 17.70
CA ILE A 110 -5.99 -8.38 18.93
C ILE A 110 -6.90 -7.18 19.21
N CYS A 111 -6.39 -5.95 19.11
CA CYS A 111 -7.21 -4.76 19.32
C CYS A 111 -8.37 -4.65 18.31
N ILE A 112 -8.14 -4.97 17.04
CA ILE A 112 -9.21 -4.96 16.02
C ILE A 112 -10.23 -6.06 16.29
N VAL A 113 -9.79 -7.27 16.63
CA VAL A 113 -10.67 -8.41 16.91
C VAL A 113 -11.56 -8.12 18.11
N GLU A 114 -10.99 -7.68 19.24
CA GLU A 114 -11.74 -7.37 20.45
C GLU A 114 -12.73 -6.21 20.22
N LEU A 115 -12.27 -5.12 19.59
CA LEU A 115 -13.11 -3.95 19.34
C LEU A 115 -14.25 -4.26 18.34
N SER A 116 -13.96 -5.05 17.30
CA SER A 116 -14.97 -5.46 16.32
C SER A 116 -15.97 -6.45 16.93
N THR A 117 -15.49 -7.40 17.72
CA THR A 117 -16.34 -8.39 18.42
C THR A 117 -17.26 -7.69 19.40
N TRP A 118 -16.75 -6.72 20.18
CA TRP A 118 -17.57 -5.87 21.04
C TRP A 118 -18.63 -5.10 20.25
N LYS A 119 -18.24 -4.43 19.15
CA LYS A 119 -19.15 -3.66 18.29
C LYS A 119 -20.27 -4.55 17.74
N TYR A 120 -19.92 -5.64 17.07
CA TYR A 120 -20.89 -6.52 16.42
C TYR A 120 -21.73 -7.30 17.43
N SER A 121 -21.19 -7.71 18.58
CA SER A 121 -21.98 -8.37 19.65
C SER A 121 -22.99 -7.40 20.27
N CYS A 122 -22.60 -6.14 20.49
CA CYS A 122 -23.51 -5.11 20.95
C CYS A 122 -24.62 -4.90 19.91
N LEU A 123 -24.27 -4.65 18.65
CA LEU A 123 -25.26 -4.47 17.58
C LEU A 123 -26.18 -5.68 17.43
N HIS A 124 -25.65 -6.91 17.50
CA HIS A 124 -26.43 -8.15 17.44
C HIS A 124 -27.49 -8.20 18.53
N GLY A 125 -27.14 -7.90 19.78
CA GLY A 125 -28.11 -7.87 20.88
C GLY A 125 -29.21 -6.83 20.71
N TYR A 126 -28.90 -5.69 20.08
CA TYR A 126 -29.91 -4.68 19.72
C TYR A 126 -30.76 -5.13 18.52
N PHE A 127 -30.16 -5.71 17.48
CA PHE A 127 -30.90 -6.21 16.32
C PHE A 127 -31.87 -7.31 16.72
N ASP A 128 -31.45 -8.32 17.47
CA ASP A 128 -32.34 -9.41 17.91
C ASP A 128 -33.53 -8.89 18.73
N ARG A 129 -33.29 -7.94 19.65
CA ARG A 129 -34.34 -7.40 20.51
C ARG A 129 -35.37 -6.56 19.77
N TYR A 130 -34.94 -5.79 18.77
CA TYR A 130 -35.80 -4.83 18.08
C TYR A 130 -36.34 -5.31 16.73
N ILE A 131 -35.80 -6.40 16.16
CA ILE A 131 -36.34 -7.04 14.94
C ILE A 131 -37.69 -7.73 15.24
N SER A 132 -37.87 -8.29 16.46
CA SER A 132 -39.14 -8.91 16.86
C SER A 132 -40.26 -7.91 17.19
N GLU A 133 -39.95 -6.63 17.38
CA GLU A 133 -40.93 -5.56 17.60
C GLU A 133 -41.09 -4.73 16.31
N GLU A 134 -42.11 -5.03 15.50
CA GLU A 134 -42.42 -4.32 14.25
C GLU A 134 -42.50 -2.79 14.49
N GLY A 135 -41.49 -2.04 14.01
CA GLY A 135 -41.49 -0.57 14.02
C GLY A 135 -40.24 0.12 14.62
N LYS A 136 -39.33 -0.60 15.30
CA LYS A 136 -38.17 0.02 15.97
C LYS A 136 -36.80 -0.23 15.31
N ILE A 137 -36.77 -0.72 14.08
CA ILE A 137 -35.53 -1.02 13.31
C ILE A 137 -34.63 0.22 13.11
N LEU A 138 -35.20 1.43 13.18
CA LEU A 138 -34.45 2.68 13.09
C LEU A 138 -33.42 2.82 14.23
N ILE A 139 -33.72 2.30 15.43
CA ILE A 139 -32.83 2.43 16.60
C ILE A 139 -31.50 1.67 16.39
N PRO A 140 -31.48 0.36 16.08
CA PRO A 140 -30.23 -0.35 15.84
C PRO A 140 -29.50 0.16 14.59
N PHE A 141 -30.21 0.65 13.58
CA PHE A 141 -29.61 1.31 12.42
C PHE A 141 -28.87 2.62 12.80
N CYS A 142 -29.53 3.51 13.55
CA CYS A 142 -28.90 4.74 14.05
C CYS A 142 -27.72 4.44 14.97
N LEU A 143 -27.81 3.40 15.79
CA LEU A 143 -26.71 2.95 16.66
C LEU A 143 -25.51 2.47 15.83
N TRP A 144 -25.75 1.68 14.78
CA TRP A 144 -24.69 1.19 13.89
C TRP A 144 -23.95 2.36 13.22
N ILE A 145 -24.69 3.30 12.62
CA ILE A 145 -24.08 4.49 12.00
C ILE A 145 -23.32 5.33 13.03
N ALA A 146 -23.89 5.53 14.22
CA ALA A 146 -23.24 6.31 15.28
C ALA A 146 -21.91 5.69 15.74
N MET A 147 -21.85 4.37 15.92
CA MET A 147 -20.62 3.66 16.29
C MET A 147 -19.56 3.77 15.20
N ASP A 148 -19.92 3.52 13.94
CA ASP A 148 -18.98 3.58 12.81
C ASP A 148 -18.44 5.01 12.61
N MET A 149 -19.32 6.03 12.66
CA MET A 149 -18.92 7.44 12.58
C MET A 149 -17.98 7.85 13.72
N ALA A 150 -18.24 7.42 14.96
CA ALA A 150 -17.42 7.78 16.11
C ALA A 150 -16.01 7.20 16.00
N MET A 151 -15.88 5.92 15.63
CA MET A 151 -14.58 5.26 15.43
C MET A 151 -13.80 5.90 14.28
N VAL A 152 -14.45 6.15 13.14
CA VAL A 152 -13.79 6.76 11.97
C VAL A 152 -13.42 8.22 12.22
N ALA A 153 -14.26 8.99 12.94
CA ALA A 153 -13.94 10.36 13.34
C ALA A 153 -12.65 10.41 14.17
N PHE A 154 -12.50 9.49 15.12
CA PHE A 154 -11.30 9.38 15.95
C PHE A 154 -10.06 9.05 15.12
N ALA A 155 -10.14 8.06 14.22
CA ALA A 155 -9.06 7.70 13.30
C ALA A 155 -8.63 8.89 12.41
N ALA A 156 -9.61 9.57 11.80
CA ALA A 156 -9.36 10.70 10.90
C ALA A 156 -8.82 11.92 11.64
N PHE A 157 -9.26 12.15 12.88
CA PHE A 157 -8.75 13.23 13.74
C PHE A 157 -7.26 13.02 14.06
N LEU A 158 -6.87 11.80 14.48
CA LEU A 158 -5.49 11.45 14.77
C LEU A 158 -4.56 11.68 13.57
N VAL A 159 -4.98 11.30 12.37
CA VAL A 159 -4.17 11.50 11.16
C VAL A 159 -4.17 12.95 10.70
N SER A 160 -5.32 13.62 10.68
CA SER A 160 -5.45 14.97 10.13
C SER A 160 -4.76 16.03 10.98
N TYR A 161 -4.82 15.92 12.31
CA TYR A 161 -4.21 16.86 13.25
C TYR A 161 -2.88 16.36 13.83
N GLY A 162 -2.71 15.05 13.98
CA GLY A 162 -1.50 14.46 14.53
C GLY A 162 -0.36 14.39 13.53
N GLU A 163 -0.48 13.55 12.49
CA GLU A 163 0.55 13.39 11.47
C GLU A 163 -0.06 13.00 10.11
N PRO A 164 -0.18 13.93 9.14
CA PRO A 164 -0.88 13.68 7.87
C PRO A 164 -0.14 12.67 6.97
N VAL A 165 1.15 12.44 7.20
CA VAL A 165 1.96 11.43 6.49
C VAL A 165 1.48 10.00 6.82
N ALA A 166 0.75 9.80 7.93
CA ALA A 166 0.21 8.50 8.30
C ALA A 166 -0.98 8.04 7.42
N ALA A 167 -1.59 8.95 6.64
CA ALA A 167 -2.73 8.65 5.78
C ALA A 167 -2.42 7.56 4.73
N GLY A 168 -3.44 6.76 4.37
CA GLY A 168 -3.33 5.69 3.39
C GLY A 168 -2.45 4.52 3.85
N SER A 169 -1.98 3.69 2.91
CA SER A 169 -1.26 2.45 3.24
C SER A 169 0.18 2.71 3.72
N GLY A 170 0.81 3.77 3.23
CA GLY A 170 2.24 4.05 3.45
C GLY A 170 3.18 3.33 2.49
N ILE A 171 2.68 2.39 1.69
CA ILE A 171 3.47 1.70 0.65
C ILE A 171 4.08 2.68 -0.37
N PRO A 172 3.32 3.66 -0.93
CA PRO A 172 3.90 4.65 -1.85
C PRO A 172 5.09 5.41 -1.25
N VAL A 173 5.02 5.70 0.05
CA VAL A 173 6.04 6.48 0.76
C VAL A 173 7.28 5.64 1.00
N ILE A 174 7.11 4.35 1.35
CA ILE A 174 8.23 3.41 1.47
C ILE A 174 8.87 3.11 0.11
N LYS A 175 8.09 2.97 -0.96
CA LYS A 175 8.61 2.86 -2.33
C LYS A 175 9.51 4.05 -2.68
N CYS A 176 9.07 5.28 -2.38
CA CYS A 176 9.89 6.47 -2.59
C CYS A 176 11.16 6.46 -1.73
N PHE A 177 11.07 6.01 -0.47
CA PHE A 177 12.23 5.91 0.42
C PHE A 177 13.25 4.91 -0.10
N LEU A 178 12.82 3.73 -0.55
CA LEU A 178 13.71 2.72 -1.13
C LEU A 178 14.30 3.16 -2.47
N ASN A 179 13.55 3.92 -3.28
CA ASN A 179 14.04 4.56 -4.50
C ASN A 179 15.12 5.63 -4.24
N GLY A 180 15.31 6.06 -2.99
CA GLY A 180 16.34 7.03 -2.60
C GLY A 180 15.81 8.42 -2.29
N VAL A 181 14.50 8.62 -2.13
CA VAL A 181 13.93 9.94 -1.82
C VAL A 181 13.60 10.07 -0.33
N LYS A 182 14.19 11.06 0.34
CA LYS A 182 13.91 11.40 1.74
C LYS A 182 12.56 12.11 1.87
N ILE A 183 11.51 11.36 2.15
CA ILE A 183 10.22 11.94 2.52
C ILE A 183 10.24 12.38 4.00
N PRO A 184 9.91 13.65 4.32
CA PRO A 184 9.86 14.10 5.71
C PRO A 184 8.87 13.28 6.55
N HIS A 185 9.29 12.96 7.77
CA HIS A 185 8.45 12.32 8.81
C HIS A 185 7.96 10.89 8.50
N VAL A 186 8.41 10.25 7.43
CA VAL A 186 8.02 8.86 7.09
C VAL A 186 8.41 7.88 8.20
N VAL A 187 9.69 7.83 8.56
CA VAL A 187 10.26 6.86 9.52
C VAL A 187 10.31 7.39 10.97
N ARG A 188 9.33 8.18 11.39
CA ARG A 188 9.26 8.68 12.79
C ARG A 188 8.39 7.77 13.65
N LEU A 189 8.80 7.58 14.91
CA LEU A 189 8.01 6.82 15.89
C LEU A 189 6.60 7.40 16.09
N LYS A 190 6.45 8.73 16.04
CA LYS A 190 5.14 9.39 16.08
C LYS A 190 4.22 8.91 14.95
N THR A 191 4.76 8.75 13.74
CA THR A 191 4.03 8.24 12.57
C THR A 191 3.59 6.80 12.77
N LEU A 192 4.46 5.95 13.34
CA LEU A 192 4.12 4.56 13.70
C LEU A 192 2.92 4.50 14.66
N VAL A 193 2.96 5.25 15.76
CA VAL A 193 1.89 5.23 16.78
C VAL A 193 0.56 5.72 16.19
N ILE A 194 0.57 6.86 15.49
CA ILE A 194 -0.65 7.40 14.87
C ILE A 194 -1.21 6.44 13.82
N LYS A 195 -0.34 5.79 13.05
CA LYS A 195 -0.76 4.84 12.00
C LYS A 195 -1.32 3.55 12.60
N ALA A 196 -0.68 2.99 13.62
CA ALA A 196 -1.14 1.79 14.32
C ALA A 196 -2.48 2.02 15.04
N VAL A 197 -2.63 3.11 15.78
CA VAL A 197 -3.91 3.42 16.45
C VAL A 197 -4.98 3.78 15.42
N GLY A 198 -4.66 4.61 14.42
CA GLY A 198 -5.64 5.01 13.42
C GLY A 198 -6.14 3.86 12.56
N VAL A 199 -5.31 2.84 12.25
CA VAL A 199 -5.77 1.66 11.49
C VAL A 199 -6.72 0.78 12.31
N ILE A 200 -6.49 0.65 13.63
CA ILE A 200 -7.39 -0.11 14.53
C ILE A 200 -8.81 0.45 14.44
N PHE A 201 -8.95 1.77 14.61
CA PHE A 201 -10.25 2.43 14.57
C PHE A 201 -10.84 2.55 13.15
N ALA A 202 -10.01 2.68 12.11
CA ALA A 202 -10.49 2.72 10.73
C ALA A 202 -11.10 1.37 10.28
N VAL A 203 -10.46 0.25 10.65
CA VAL A 203 -10.96 -1.10 10.35
C VAL A 203 -12.18 -1.43 11.22
N ALA A 204 -12.10 -1.18 12.54
CA ALA A 204 -13.22 -1.42 13.46
C ALA A 204 -14.45 -0.56 13.12
N GLY A 205 -14.25 0.65 12.59
CA GLY A 205 -15.29 1.56 12.11
C GLY A 205 -15.97 1.15 10.81
N GLY A 206 -15.69 -0.04 10.27
CA GLY A 206 -16.43 -0.61 9.15
C GLY A 206 -16.13 0.00 7.77
N LEU A 207 -15.08 0.82 7.65
CA LEU A 207 -14.63 1.29 6.35
C LEU A 207 -14.12 0.13 5.48
N ALA A 208 -14.29 0.25 4.16
CA ALA A 208 -13.74 -0.70 3.19
C ALA A 208 -12.21 -0.54 3.08
N VAL A 209 -11.48 -0.93 4.13
CA VAL A 209 -10.02 -0.82 4.29
C VAL A 209 -9.43 -2.08 4.92
N GLY A 210 -8.15 -2.33 4.68
CA GLY A 210 -7.39 -3.40 5.34
C GLY A 210 -6.28 -2.87 6.27
N LYS A 211 -5.85 -3.69 7.23
CA LYS A 211 -4.70 -3.39 8.10
C LYS A 211 -3.33 -3.76 7.51
N GLU A 212 -3.34 -4.60 6.46
CA GLU A 212 -2.13 -5.21 5.89
C GLU A 212 -1.15 -4.22 5.26
N GLY A 213 -1.63 -3.24 4.49
CA GLY A 213 -0.77 -2.23 3.88
C GLY A 213 -0.01 -1.39 4.94
N PRO A 214 -0.70 -0.84 5.96
CA PRO A 214 -0.07 -0.16 7.09
C PRO A 214 1.00 -0.97 7.83
N MET A 215 0.94 -2.31 7.82
CA MET A 215 1.97 -3.16 8.46
C MET A 215 3.32 -3.06 7.76
N ILE A 216 3.34 -2.96 6.43
CA ILE A 216 4.57 -2.80 5.64
C ILE A 216 5.29 -1.50 6.05
N HIS A 217 4.52 -0.40 6.17
CA HIS A 217 5.06 0.86 6.65
C HIS A 217 5.54 0.76 8.10
N SER A 218 4.79 0.07 8.96
CA SER A 218 5.14 -0.08 10.38
C SER A 218 6.47 -0.83 10.56
N GLY A 219 6.67 -1.93 9.83
CA GLY A 219 7.94 -2.67 9.82
C GLY A 219 9.12 -1.82 9.32
N ALA A 220 8.92 -1.02 8.26
CA ALA A 220 9.91 -0.08 7.78
C ALA A 220 10.29 1.00 8.82
N VAL A 221 9.31 1.57 9.54
CA VAL A 221 9.59 2.55 10.61
C VAL A 221 10.35 1.92 11.77
N LEU A 222 9.97 0.69 12.18
CA LEU A 222 10.67 -0.04 13.23
C LEU A 222 12.12 -0.31 12.85
N ALA A 223 12.37 -0.76 11.62
CA ALA A 223 13.72 -1.00 11.14
C ALA A 223 14.59 0.26 11.10
N ALA A 224 14.03 1.39 10.64
CA ALA A 224 14.72 2.67 10.67
C ALA A 224 14.97 3.20 12.10
N GLY A 225 14.15 2.81 13.08
CA GLY A 225 14.32 3.20 14.48
C GLY A 225 15.37 2.34 15.21
N ILE A 226 15.20 1.01 15.14
CA ILE A 226 16.04 0.03 15.84
C ILE A 226 17.48 0.08 15.34
N SER A 227 17.69 0.18 14.02
CA SER A 227 19.03 0.23 13.43
C SER A 227 19.88 1.42 13.91
N GLN A 228 19.24 2.54 14.27
CA GLN A 228 19.95 3.76 14.65
C GLN A 228 20.33 3.80 16.14
N GLY A 229 19.74 2.94 16.98
CA GLY A 229 20.01 2.87 18.42
C GLY A 229 19.74 4.15 19.20
N ARG A 230 18.98 5.10 18.62
CA ARG A 230 18.65 6.40 19.22
C ARG A 230 17.17 6.71 19.08
N SER A 231 16.57 7.26 20.12
CA SER A 231 15.21 7.80 20.06
C SER A 231 15.24 9.32 20.05
N ILE A 232 14.94 9.90 18.88
CA ILE A 232 14.80 11.35 18.72
C ILE A 232 13.59 11.87 19.53
N LEU A 233 12.51 11.06 19.64
CA LEU A 233 11.30 11.44 20.35
C LEU A 233 11.54 11.54 21.86
N PHE A 234 12.25 10.57 22.44
CA PHE A 234 12.56 10.55 23.87
C PHE A 234 13.88 11.24 24.22
N ARG A 235 14.58 11.83 23.22
CA ARG A 235 15.92 12.43 23.35
C ARG A 235 16.92 11.52 24.11
N LYS A 236 16.86 10.22 23.86
CA LYS A 236 17.75 9.21 24.46
C LYS A 236 18.63 8.58 23.39
N ASP A 237 19.93 8.56 23.64
CA ASP A 237 20.91 7.77 22.88
C ASP A 237 21.31 6.56 23.73
N PHE A 238 21.12 5.36 23.18
CA PHE A 238 21.49 4.12 23.87
C PHE A 238 22.94 3.70 23.59
N GLN A 239 23.69 4.46 22.79
CA GLN A 239 25.06 4.17 22.36
C GLN A 239 25.23 2.76 21.75
N LEU A 240 24.13 2.19 21.26
CA LEU A 240 24.08 0.91 20.56
C LEU A 240 24.05 1.19 19.05
N PHE A 241 24.71 0.33 18.27
CA PHE A 241 24.66 0.35 16.81
C PHE A 241 25.11 1.66 16.13
N GLU A 242 26.09 2.34 16.70
CA GLU A 242 26.61 3.60 16.16
C GLU A 242 27.11 3.47 14.70
N ASN A 243 27.75 2.34 14.38
CA ASN A 243 28.26 2.05 13.04
C ASN A 243 27.16 1.98 11.95
N PHE A 244 25.89 1.86 12.32
CA PHE A 244 24.77 1.77 11.38
C PHE A 244 24.05 3.11 11.16
N ARG A 245 24.62 4.21 11.64
CA ARG A 245 24.07 5.58 11.49
C ARG A 245 24.35 6.20 10.12
N THR A 246 24.37 5.38 9.06
CA THR A 246 24.53 5.79 7.66
C THR A 246 23.23 5.59 6.88
N ASP A 247 23.01 6.40 5.84
CA ASP A 247 21.82 6.26 4.98
C ASP A 247 21.81 4.93 4.21
N HIS A 248 22.98 4.41 3.85
CA HIS A 248 23.15 3.08 3.24
C HIS A 248 22.56 1.96 4.12
N GLU A 249 23.09 1.77 5.34
CA GLU A 249 22.64 0.73 6.26
C GLU A 249 21.17 0.94 6.64
N LYS A 250 20.75 2.19 6.85
CA LYS A 250 19.36 2.51 7.16
C LYS A 250 18.40 2.07 6.05
N ARG A 251 18.76 2.26 4.78
CA ARG A 251 17.94 1.80 3.64
C ARG A 251 17.86 0.28 3.59
N ASP A 252 18.98 -0.40 3.81
CA ASP A 252 19.06 -1.87 3.83
C ASP A 252 18.18 -2.47 4.95
N PHE A 253 18.23 -1.89 6.16
CA PHE A 253 17.34 -2.30 7.26
C PHE A 253 15.87 -2.00 6.95
N VAL A 254 15.55 -0.84 6.37
CA VAL A 254 14.18 -0.50 5.97
C VAL A 254 13.62 -1.48 4.95
N SER A 255 14.45 -1.95 4.00
CA SER A 255 14.09 -3.02 3.08
C SER A 255 13.74 -4.32 3.83
N GLY A 256 14.56 -4.71 4.81
CA GLY A 256 14.26 -5.83 5.72
C GLY A 256 12.97 -5.67 6.52
N GLY A 257 12.72 -4.46 7.05
CA GLY A 257 11.50 -4.14 7.80
C GLY A 257 10.24 -4.14 6.94
N ALA A 258 10.32 -3.64 5.69
CA ALA A 258 9.22 -3.68 4.75
C ALA A 258 8.86 -5.14 4.39
N ALA A 259 9.86 -5.98 4.10
CA ALA A 259 9.67 -7.41 3.84
C ALA A 259 9.07 -8.15 5.04
N ALA A 260 9.57 -7.88 6.26
CA ALA A 260 9.01 -8.42 7.50
C ALA A 260 7.54 -8.02 7.69
N GLY A 261 7.18 -6.78 7.36
CA GLY A 261 5.80 -6.30 7.40
C GLY A 261 4.88 -7.02 6.41
N VAL A 262 5.34 -7.28 5.18
CA VAL A 262 4.61 -8.11 4.20
C VAL A 262 4.44 -9.55 4.72
N SER A 263 5.51 -10.12 5.28
CA SER A 263 5.52 -11.46 5.85
C SER A 263 4.52 -11.60 7.01
N ALA A 264 4.47 -10.62 7.92
CA ALA A 264 3.50 -10.58 9.00
C ALA A 264 2.06 -10.42 8.50
N ALA A 265 1.87 -9.59 7.46
CA ALA A 265 0.54 -9.33 6.89
C ALA A 265 -0.06 -10.58 6.22
N PHE A 266 0.68 -11.22 5.32
CA PHE A 266 0.16 -12.29 4.45
C PHE A 266 0.63 -13.70 4.82
N GLY A 267 1.55 -13.84 5.78
CA GLY A 267 2.19 -15.13 6.07
C GLY A 267 3.10 -15.61 4.94
N ALA A 268 3.64 -14.68 4.15
CA ALA A 268 4.38 -14.93 2.91
C ALA A 268 5.81 -14.36 2.99
N PRO A 269 6.77 -15.09 3.57
CA PRO A 269 8.14 -14.60 3.77
C PRO A 269 8.91 -14.44 2.46
N VAL A 270 8.79 -15.37 1.51
CA VAL A 270 9.45 -15.25 0.20
C VAL A 270 8.80 -14.14 -0.61
N GLY A 271 7.46 -14.04 -0.56
CA GLY A 271 6.71 -12.95 -1.16
C GLY A 271 7.15 -11.57 -0.65
N GLY A 272 7.40 -11.44 0.65
CA GLY A 272 7.90 -10.19 1.26
C GLY A 272 9.31 -9.80 0.82
N VAL A 273 10.21 -10.77 0.68
CA VAL A 273 11.56 -10.52 0.14
C VAL A 273 11.47 -10.02 -1.29
N LEU A 274 10.71 -10.71 -2.14
CA LEU A 274 10.53 -10.32 -3.54
C LEU A 274 9.85 -8.97 -3.67
N PHE A 275 8.87 -8.65 -2.80
CA PHE A 275 8.27 -7.32 -2.75
C PHE A 275 9.31 -6.23 -2.48
N SER A 276 10.20 -6.44 -1.51
CA SER A 276 11.23 -5.45 -1.19
C SER A 276 12.27 -5.29 -2.32
N LEU A 277 12.53 -6.35 -3.06
CA LEU A 277 13.43 -6.32 -4.22
C LEU A 277 12.76 -5.68 -5.44
N GLU A 278 11.49 -5.98 -5.71
CA GLU A 278 10.67 -5.42 -6.80
C GLU A 278 10.30 -3.94 -6.58
N GLU A 279 10.18 -3.49 -5.33
CA GLU A 279 9.82 -2.10 -5.03
C GLU A 279 11.00 -1.24 -4.56
N GLY A 280 12.14 -1.85 -4.23
CA GLY A 280 13.22 -1.16 -3.54
C GLY A 280 14.66 -1.47 -3.92
N ALA A 281 14.96 -2.55 -4.64
CA ALA A 281 16.33 -2.88 -5.00
C ALA A 281 16.66 -2.44 -6.43
N SER A 282 17.51 -1.41 -6.56
CA SER A 282 18.13 -1.07 -7.85
C SER A 282 19.15 -2.12 -8.31
N PHE A 283 19.69 -2.90 -7.37
CA PHE A 283 20.67 -3.95 -7.61
C PHE A 283 20.48 -5.12 -6.64
N TRP A 284 20.80 -6.33 -7.10
CA TRP A 284 20.66 -7.54 -6.29
C TRP A 284 21.90 -7.79 -5.42
N ASN A 285 21.77 -7.63 -4.09
CA ASN A 285 22.82 -7.98 -3.14
C ASN A 285 22.47 -9.27 -2.39
N GLN A 286 23.21 -10.36 -2.67
CA GLN A 286 22.94 -11.67 -2.09
C GLN A 286 23.00 -11.69 -0.55
N SER A 287 23.97 -11.00 0.06
CA SER A 287 24.09 -10.96 1.53
C SER A 287 22.91 -10.23 2.17
N LEU A 288 22.46 -9.16 1.55
CA LEU A 288 21.28 -8.41 1.99
C LEU A 288 20.01 -9.26 1.83
N THR A 289 19.82 -9.92 0.69
CA THR A 289 18.65 -10.79 0.44
C THR A 289 18.50 -11.86 1.51
N TRP A 290 19.59 -12.52 1.92
CA TRP A 290 19.57 -13.50 3.01
C TRP A 290 19.13 -12.92 4.36
N ARG A 291 19.58 -11.70 4.69
CA ARG A 291 19.20 -11.01 5.92
C ARG A 291 17.74 -10.56 5.92
N ILE A 292 17.25 -10.08 4.78
CA ILE A 292 15.84 -9.73 4.57
C ILE A 292 14.98 -10.99 4.73
N PHE A 293 15.36 -12.09 4.08
CA PHE A 293 14.64 -13.37 4.20
C PHE A 293 14.56 -13.84 5.65
N PHE A 294 15.68 -13.77 6.37
CA PHE A 294 15.71 -14.10 7.80
C PHE A 294 14.78 -13.22 8.63
N ALA A 295 14.79 -11.89 8.43
CA ALA A 295 13.86 -10.99 9.13
C ALA A 295 12.38 -11.35 8.87
N SER A 296 12.03 -11.68 7.62
CA SER A 296 10.69 -12.12 7.23
C SER A 296 10.28 -13.41 7.93
N VAL A 297 11.13 -14.44 7.89
CA VAL A 297 10.86 -15.73 8.55
C VAL A 297 10.66 -15.54 10.06
N ILE A 298 11.53 -14.76 10.71
CA ILE A 298 11.38 -14.46 12.14
C ILE A 298 10.08 -13.72 12.42
N SER A 299 9.70 -12.75 11.58
CA SER A 299 8.43 -12.02 11.74
C SER A 299 7.21 -12.93 11.66
N THR A 300 7.14 -13.80 10.64
CA THR A 300 6.04 -14.77 10.49
C THR A 300 6.04 -15.80 11.63
N PHE A 301 7.20 -16.31 12.02
CA PHE A 301 7.31 -17.25 13.13
C PHE A 301 6.85 -16.63 14.45
N SER A 302 7.34 -15.44 14.80
CA SER A 302 6.95 -14.73 16.03
C SER A 302 5.47 -14.39 16.05
N LEU A 303 4.90 -13.95 14.92
CA LEU A 303 3.48 -13.64 14.82
C LEU A 303 2.62 -14.89 15.04
N ASN A 304 2.95 -15.98 14.36
CA ASN A 304 2.22 -17.24 14.46
C ASN A 304 2.28 -17.79 15.89
N TRP A 305 3.47 -17.80 16.49
CA TRP A 305 3.64 -18.25 17.87
C TRP A 305 2.82 -17.44 18.88
N LEU A 306 2.83 -16.11 18.78
CA LEU A 306 2.08 -15.23 19.67
C LEU A 306 0.55 -15.35 19.49
N LEU A 307 0.07 -15.45 18.24
CA LEU A 307 -1.36 -15.67 17.97
C LEU A 307 -1.83 -17.04 18.44
N SER A 308 -1.01 -18.09 18.28
CA SER A 308 -1.29 -19.43 18.78
C SER A 308 -1.46 -19.46 20.32
N ILE A 309 -0.65 -18.67 21.05
CA ILE A 309 -0.81 -18.50 22.50
C ILE A 309 -2.12 -17.79 22.82
N TYR A 310 -2.43 -16.69 22.12
CA TYR A 310 -3.67 -15.94 22.35
C TYR A 310 -4.93 -16.78 22.08
N HIS A 311 -4.91 -17.65 21.07
CA HIS A 311 -6.02 -18.56 20.76
C HIS A 311 -6.05 -19.83 21.64
N GLY A 312 -5.13 -20.01 22.59
CA GLY A 312 -5.11 -21.16 23.50
C GLY A 312 -4.58 -22.47 22.92
N HIS A 313 -4.04 -22.44 21.70
CA HIS A 313 -3.45 -23.60 21.02
C HIS A 313 -1.94 -23.40 20.85
N SER A 314 -1.21 -23.37 21.97
CA SER A 314 0.23 -23.02 22.00
C SER A 314 1.13 -23.92 21.15
N GLY A 315 0.67 -25.12 20.75
CA GLY A 315 1.40 -26.07 19.91
C GLY A 315 1.04 -26.04 18.42
N GLU A 316 -0.03 -25.36 18.01
CA GLU A 316 -0.50 -25.36 16.62
C GLU A 316 -0.15 -24.05 15.91
N LEU A 317 0.77 -24.11 14.95
CA LEU A 317 1.23 -22.97 14.16
C LEU A 317 0.28 -22.66 12.97
N SER A 318 -1.00 -22.47 13.26
CA SER A 318 -2.08 -22.35 12.25
C SER A 318 -2.27 -20.93 11.69
N TYR A 319 -1.66 -19.89 12.28
CA TYR A 319 -1.88 -18.47 11.97
C TYR A 319 -0.60 -17.80 11.43
N PRO A 320 -0.17 -18.10 10.19
CA PRO A 320 1.11 -17.60 9.66
C PRO A 320 1.11 -16.09 9.38
N GLY A 321 -0.07 -15.47 9.23
CA GLY A 321 -0.21 -14.06 8.90
C GLY A 321 -1.53 -13.50 9.43
N LEU A 322 -1.64 -12.17 9.40
CA LEU A 322 -2.84 -11.44 9.79
C LEU A 322 -4.05 -11.80 8.92
N ILE A 323 -3.83 -12.00 7.62
CA ILE A 323 -4.80 -12.63 6.74
C ILE A 323 -4.40 -14.08 6.47
N ASN A 324 -5.34 -14.98 6.73
CA ASN A 324 -5.19 -16.40 6.43
C ASN A 324 -6.26 -16.78 5.42
N PHE A 325 -5.88 -17.32 4.25
CA PHE A 325 -6.87 -17.73 3.25
C PHE A 325 -7.43 -19.12 3.48
N GLY A 326 -6.93 -19.90 4.44
CA GLY A 326 -7.35 -21.29 4.66
C GLY A 326 -6.57 -22.28 3.76
N THR A 327 -6.96 -23.55 3.80
CA THR A 327 -6.30 -24.64 3.08
C THR A 327 -7.05 -24.99 1.80
N PHE A 328 -6.36 -25.02 0.66
CA PHE A 328 -6.94 -25.34 -0.65
C PHE A 328 -6.46 -26.69 -1.18
N SER A 329 -6.66 -27.77 -0.42
CA SER A 329 -6.08 -29.09 -0.68
C SER A 329 -6.72 -29.88 -1.82
N ASP A 330 -7.96 -29.56 -2.22
CA ASP A 330 -8.77 -30.49 -3.03
C ASP A 330 -9.20 -29.95 -4.41
N ILE A 331 -8.83 -28.71 -4.76
CA ILE A 331 -9.28 -28.11 -6.03
C ILE A 331 -8.24 -28.36 -7.12
N LYS A 332 -8.62 -29.21 -8.08
CA LYS A 332 -7.86 -29.46 -9.32
C LYS A 332 -8.42 -28.56 -10.42
N TYR A 333 -7.55 -27.95 -11.22
CA TYR A 333 -7.95 -27.22 -12.43
C TYR A 333 -7.57 -28.00 -13.68
N SER A 334 -8.36 -27.85 -14.72
CA SER A 334 -8.15 -28.51 -16.01
C SER A 334 -7.59 -27.54 -17.05
N VAL A 335 -6.89 -28.05 -18.07
CA VAL A 335 -6.31 -27.20 -19.14
C VAL A 335 -7.40 -26.43 -19.89
N TYR A 336 -8.59 -27.00 -20.03
CA TYR A 336 -9.75 -26.34 -20.66
C TYR A 336 -10.24 -25.10 -19.89
N GLU A 337 -9.88 -24.93 -18.62
CA GLU A 337 -10.27 -23.75 -17.82
C GLU A 337 -9.35 -22.55 -18.08
N ILE A 338 -8.11 -22.78 -18.56
CA ILE A 338 -7.10 -21.73 -18.74
C ILE A 338 -7.60 -20.56 -19.60
N PRO A 339 -8.27 -20.76 -20.76
CA PRO A 339 -8.83 -19.65 -21.53
C PRO A 339 -9.83 -18.79 -20.74
N PHE A 340 -10.68 -19.40 -19.91
CA PHE A 340 -11.61 -18.66 -19.06
C PHE A 340 -10.88 -17.87 -17.97
N LEU A 341 -9.82 -18.45 -17.38
CA LEU A 341 -8.97 -17.75 -16.41
C LEU A 341 -8.25 -16.55 -17.05
N LEU A 342 -7.71 -16.70 -18.27
CA LEU A 342 -7.08 -15.61 -19.00
C LEU A 342 -8.07 -14.49 -19.35
N PHE A 343 -9.31 -14.86 -19.72
CA PHE A 343 -10.38 -13.89 -19.94
C PHE A 343 -10.75 -13.14 -18.66
N MET A 344 -10.73 -13.81 -17.51
CA MET A 344 -10.83 -13.14 -16.21
C MET A 344 -9.67 -12.17 -15.96
N GLY A 345 -8.45 -12.51 -16.37
CA GLY A 345 -7.32 -11.58 -16.34
C GLY A 345 -7.59 -10.30 -17.12
N LEU A 346 -8.18 -10.42 -18.31
CA LEU A 346 -8.58 -9.27 -19.13
C LEU A 346 -9.61 -8.39 -18.41
N ILE A 347 -10.67 -8.99 -17.86
CA ILE A 347 -11.70 -8.26 -17.11
C ILE A 347 -11.12 -7.61 -15.85
N GLY A 348 -10.30 -8.34 -15.08
CA GLY A 348 -9.64 -7.84 -13.88
C GLY A 348 -8.72 -6.66 -14.16
N GLY A 349 -7.99 -6.69 -15.28
CA GLY A 349 -7.17 -5.57 -15.76
C GLY A 349 -7.99 -4.33 -16.13
N LEU A 350 -9.12 -4.52 -16.83
CA LEU A 350 -10.05 -3.43 -17.18
C LEU A 350 -10.72 -2.82 -15.95
N LEU A 351 -11.22 -3.66 -15.04
CA LEU A 351 -11.82 -3.21 -13.77
C LEU A 351 -10.79 -2.49 -12.89
N GLY A 352 -9.55 -2.99 -12.83
CA GLY A 352 -8.46 -2.33 -12.11
C GLY A 352 -8.09 -0.97 -12.71
N ALA A 353 -8.04 -0.87 -14.03
CA ALA A 353 -7.84 0.41 -14.70
C ALA A 353 -9.01 1.39 -14.42
N LEU A 354 -10.26 0.93 -14.43
CA LEU A 354 -11.41 1.75 -14.07
C LEU A 354 -11.32 2.26 -12.62
N PHE A 355 -10.96 1.38 -11.68
CA PHE A 355 -10.74 1.72 -10.27
C PHE A 355 -9.68 2.83 -10.13
N ASN A 356 -8.54 2.67 -10.80
CA ASN A 356 -7.44 3.65 -10.77
C ASN A 356 -7.85 4.99 -11.37
N PHE A 357 -8.59 4.98 -12.48
CA PHE A 357 -9.07 6.20 -13.13
C PHE A 357 -10.03 6.99 -12.22
N ILE A 358 -11.03 6.33 -11.64
CA ILE A 358 -11.99 6.97 -10.73
C ILE A 358 -11.25 7.52 -9.51
N ASN A 359 -10.36 6.72 -8.91
CA ASN A 359 -9.62 7.14 -7.74
C ASN A 359 -8.67 8.32 -8.02
N GLN A 360 -8.04 8.35 -9.19
CA GLN A 360 -7.21 9.47 -9.62
C GLN A 360 -8.02 10.77 -9.70
N LYS A 361 -9.20 10.74 -10.33
CA LYS A 361 -10.08 11.92 -10.44
C LYS A 361 -10.56 12.39 -9.06
N LEU A 362 -10.94 11.44 -8.20
CA LEU A 362 -11.36 11.71 -6.83
C LEU A 362 -10.23 12.33 -6.00
N THR A 363 -9.01 11.84 -6.13
CA THR A 363 -7.84 12.38 -5.43
C THR A 363 -7.53 13.80 -5.90
N VAL A 364 -7.63 14.08 -7.21
CA VAL A 364 -7.48 15.45 -7.74
C VAL A 364 -8.58 16.39 -7.20
N PHE A 365 -9.82 15.90 -7.07
CA PHE A 365 -10.91 16.64 -6.44
C PHE A 365 -10.60 16.98 -4.97
N ARG A 366 -10.17 15.98 -4.18
CA ARG A 366 -9.77 16.15 -2.77
C ARG A 366 -8.66 17.19 -2.61
N MET A 367 -7.61 17.11 -3.43
CA MET A 367 -6.51 18.08 -3.40
C MET A 367 -6.95 19.52 -3.73
N ARG A 368 -7.99 19.69 -4.54
CA ARG A 368 -8.50 21.01 -4.95
C ARG A 368 -9.42 21.62 -3.88
N TYR A 369 -10.36 20.83 -3.34
CA TYR A 369 -11.45 21.35 -2.51
C TYR A 369 -11.31 21.01 -1.01
N ILE A 370 -10.71 19.88 -0.64
CA ILE A 370 -10.66 19.35 0.74
C ILE A 370 -9.27 19.59 1.36
N LYS A 371 -8.94 20.87 1.59
CA LYS A 371 -7.62 21.27 2.10
C LYS A 371 -7.54 21.33 3.63
N SER A 372 -8.61 21.76 4.28
CA SER A 372 -8.65 21.98 5.73
C SER A 372 -8.77 20.67 6.51
N ALA A 373 -8.11 20.58 7.68
CA ALA A 373 -8.12 19.39 8.52
C ALA A 373 -9.54 18.94 8.93
N TRP A 374 -10.40 19.87 9.36
CA TRP A 374 -11.78 19.55 9.72
C TRP A 374 -12.61 19.01 8.55
N LYS A 375 -12.37 19.49 7.31
CA LYS A 375 -13.05 18.98 6.11
C LYS A 375 -12.64 17.55 5.79
N ARG A 376 -11.38 17.18 6.06
CA ARG A 376 -10.87 15.82 5.89
C ARG A 376 -11.51 14.85 6.87
N VAL A 377 -11.68 15.27 8.13
CA VAL A 377 -12.41 14.49 9.13
C VAL A 377 -13.87 14.34 8.75
N LEU A 378 -14.54 15.44 8.35
CA LEU A 378 -15.93 15.41 7.91
C LEU A 378 -16.14 14.47 6.71
N GLU A 379 -15.23 14.50 5.73
CA GLU A 379 -15.28 13.57 4.59
C GLU A 379 -15.21 12.11 5.05
N ALA A 380 -14.27 11.77 5.93
CA ALA A 380 -14.13 10.39 6.43
C ALA A 380 -15.40 9.92 7.17
N VAL A 381 -16.02 10.79 7.97
CA VAL A 381 -17.28 10.50 8.68
C VAL A 381 -18.44 10.31 7.71
N VAL A 382 -18.53 11.12 6.65
CA VAL A 382 -19.55 10.97 5.60
C VAL A 382 -19.38 9.65 4.84
N ILE A 383 -18.14 9.26 4.53
CA ILE A 383 -17.86 7.96 3.88
C ILE A 383 -18.30 6.83 4.80
N ALA A 384 -18.00 6.89 6.10
CA ALA A 384 -18.44 5.88 7.06
C ALA A 384 -19.97 5.77 7.10
N ALA A 385 -20.66 6.89 7.27
CA ALA A 385 -22.13 6.92 7.33
C ALA A 385 -22.78 6.34 6.06
N ILE A 386 -22.25 6.66 4.87
CA ILE A 386 -22.79 6.14 3.61
C ILE A 386 -22.43 4.66 3.42
N THR A 387 -21.25 4.22 3.87
CA THR A 387 -20.86 2.80 3.84
C THR A 387 -21.84 1.99 4.68
N THR A 388 -22.09 2.38 5.92
CA THR A 388 -23.05 1.72 6.81
C THR A 388 -24.48 1.76 6.26
N CYS A 389 -24.90 2.91 5.72
CA CYS A 389 -26.22 3.06 5.11
C CYS A 389 -26.39 2.14 3.89
N ALA A 390 -25.42 2.11 2.98
CA ALA A 390 -25.45 1.24 1.81
C ALA A 390 -25.47 -0.24 2.21
N SER A 391 -24.64 -0.62 3.19
CA SER A 391 -24.61 -1.98 3.72
C SER A 391 -25.94 -2.40 4.33
N PHE A 392 -26.55 -1.55 5.16
CA PHE A 392 -27.86 -1.82 5.75
C PHE A 392 -28.97 -1.92 4.70
N ASN A 393 -28.99 -1.03 3.71
CA ASN A 393 -29.99 -1.07 2.64
C ASN A 393 -29.87 -2.35 1.79
N LEU A 394 -28.65 -2.79 1.48
CA LEU A 394 -28.41 -4.06 0.78
C LEU A 394 -28.96 -5.25 1.56
N ILE A 395 -28.74 -5.28 2.88
CA ILE A 395 -29.23 -6.34 3.76
C ILE A 395 -30.77 -6.30 3.87
N TYR A 396 -31.37 -5.11 3.99
CA TYR A 396 -32.80 -4.93 4.18
C TYR A 396 -33.64 -5.30 2.94
N TYR A 397 -33.19 -4.90 1.74
CA TYR A 397 -33.94 -5.15 0.51
C TYR A 397 -33.70 -6.54 -0.11
N TYR A 398 -32.60 -7.21 0.23
CA TYR A 398 -32.21 -8.48 -0.37
C TYR A 398 -31.84 -9.53 0.69
N ASP A 399 -32.87 -10.10 1.30
CA ASP A 399 -32.83 -11.08 2.38
C ASP A 399 -32.86 -12.53 1.87
N VAL A 400 -31.77 -12.97 1.23
CA VAL A 400 -31.64 -14.41 0.90
C VAL A 400 -31.19 -15.17 2.15
N CYS A 401 -32.12 -15.95 2.71
CA CYS A 401 -31.92 -16.76 3.91
C CYS A 401 -31.44 -18.17 3.57
N GLN A 402 -30.56 -18.72 4.42
CA GLN A 402 -30.09 -20.10 4.32
C GLN A 402 -30.02 -20.80 5.67
N PRO A 403 -30.17 -22.14 5.71
CA PRO A 403 -30.13 -22.90 6.96
C PRO A 403 -28.71 -22.95 7.56
N ASN A 404 -28.62 -22.80 8.88
CA ASN A 404 -27.37 -22.76 9.66
C ASN A 404 -26.50 -24.04 9.58
N GLY A 405 -26.96 -25.11 8.94
CA GLY A 405 -26.32 -26.44 8.96
C GLY A 405 -25.15 -26.69 8.01
N VAL A 406 -24.79 -25.73 7.14
CA VAL A 406 -23.76 -25.93 6.10
C VAL A 406 -22.38 -25.43 6.53
N ASN A 407 -22.30 -24.45 7.45
CA ASN A 407 -21.05 -23.82 7.85
C ASN A 407 -21.06 -23.56 9.37
N ASN A 408 -19.97 -23.90 10.09
CA ASN A 408 -19.75 -23.56 11.50
C ASN A 408 -19.56 -22.04 11.67
N ILE A 409 -20.63 -21.28 11.48
CA ILE A 409 -20.64 -19.83 11.53
C ILE A 409 -20.75 -19.40 13.00
N SER A 410 -19.70 -18.80 13.54
CA SER A 410 -19.54 -18.47 14.97
C SER A 410 -20.47 -17.38 15.52
N GLN A 411 -21.47 -16.92 14.76
CA GLN A 411 -22.53 -15.98 15.15
C GLN A 411 -23.40 -15.72 13.91
N PRO A 412 -24.43 -16.53 13.63
CA PRO A 412 -25.29 -16.34 12.47
C PRO A 412 -26.23 -15.14 12.72
N LEU A 413 -26.04 -14.05 11.98
CA LEU A 413 -26.98 -12.93 12.05
C LEU A 413 -28.29 -13.27 11.35
N ARG A 414 -29.39 -13.16 12.11
CA ARG A 414 -30.75 -13.32 11.65
C ARG A 414 -31.32 -11.97 11.24
N PHE A 415 -30.99 -11.50 10.05
CA PHE A 415 -31.71 -10.38 9.44
C PHE A 415 -32.94 -10.91 8.71
N PHE A 416 -34.13 -10.69 9.27
CA PHE A 416 -35.42 -10.98 8.65
C PHE A 416 -35.63 -12.45 8.20
N CYS A 417 -34.81 -13.37 8.70
CA CYS A 417 -34.88 -14.81 8.41
C CYS A 417 -35.60 -15.59 9.52
N LYS A 418 -36.11 -16.78 9.18
CA LYS A 418 -36.76 -17.68 10.14
C LYS A 418 -35.76 -18.24 11.16
N ASP A 419 -36.28 -18.75 12.26
CA ASP A 419 -35.47 -19.41 13.27
C ASP A 419 -34.69 -20.60 12.68
N GLY A 420 -33.37 -20.56 12.77
CA GLY A 420 -32.47 -21.56 12.19
C GLY A 420 -31.89 -21.20 10.82
N GLU A 421 -32.27 -20.05 10.26
CA GLU A 421 -31.71 -19.48 9.03
C GLU A 421 -30.86 -18.23 9.29
N TYR A 422 -29.93 -17.92 8.39
CA TYR A 422 -29.08 -16.72 8.40
C TYR A 422 -29.10 -16.00 7.06
N SER A 423 -28.84 -14.69 7.08
CA SER A 423 -28.78 -13.87 5.85
C SER A 423 -27.42 -13.98 5.17
N LEU A 424 -27.41 -14.35 3.88
CA LEU A 424 -26.20 -14.39 3.05
C LEU A 424 -25.57 -13.01 2.88
N MET A 425 -26.38 -11.99 2.58
CA MET A 425 -25.91 -10.62 2.40
C MET A 425 -25.36 -10.05 3.72
N GLY A 426 -26.02 -10.35 4.83
CA GLY A 426 -25.53 -10.03 6.17
C GLY A 426 -24.17 -10.65 6.46
N THR A 427 -23.92 -11.88 6.00
CA THR A 427 -22.63 -12.56 6.20
C THR A 427 -21.49 -11.87 5.44
N LEU A 428 -21.75 -11.27 4.29
CA LEU A 428 -20.73 -10.56 3.51
C LEU A 428 -20.41 -9.16 4.06
N LEU A 429 -21.43 -8.41 4.49
CA LEU A 429 -21.32 -6.99 4.86
C LEU A 429 -21.24 -6.73 6.36
N PHE A 430 -21.82 -7.60 7.19
CA PHE A 430 -21.86 -7.47 8.66
C PHE A 430 -20.78 -8.35 9.33
N ARG A 431 -19.63 -8.48 8.67
CA ARG A 431 -18.48 -9.22 9.19
C ARG A 431 -17.20 -8.48 8.90
N ARG A 432 -16.13 -8.95 9.52
CA ARG A 432 -14.79 -8.50 9.17
C ARG A 432 -14.48 -8.94 7.72
N PRO A 433 -13.94 -8.06 6.87
CA PRO A 433 -13.68 -8.39 5.47
C PRO A 433 -12.84 -9.66 5.26
N GLU A 434 -11.94 -9.99 6.19
CA GLU A 434 -11.12 -11.21 6.13
C GLU A 434 -11.96 -12.49 6.25
N GLU A 435 -13.02 -12.47 7.07
CA GLU A 435 -13.96 -13.58 7.16
C GLU A 435 -14.83 -13.70 5.91
N SER A 436 -15.25 -12.57 5.33
CA SER A 436 -16.01 -12.55 4.08
C SER A 436 -15.18 -13.13 2.92
N ILE A 437 -13.88 -12.82 2.86
CA ILE A 437 -12.96 -13.41 1.88
C ILE A 437 -12.86 -14.92 2.08
N LYS A 438 -12.63 -15.39 3.32
CA LYS A 438 -12.58 -16.83 3.63
C LYS A 438 -13.87 -17.54 3.23
N SER A 439 -15.02 -16.93 3.50
CA SER A 439 -16.31 -17.49 3.09
C SER A 439 -16.41 -17.58 1.56
N LEU A 440 -16.02 -16.54 0.81
CA LEU A 440 -16.04 -16.59 -0.65
C LEU A 440 -15.05 -17.60 -1.25
N PHE A 441 -13.99 -17.96 -0.53
CA PHE A 441 -12.99 -18.92 -0.99
C PHE A 441 -13.30 -20.39 -0.66
N HIS A 442 -14.06 -20.66 0.41
CA HIS A 442 -14.27 -22.04 0.89
C HIS A 442 -15.71 -22.51 0.87
N THR A 443 -16.67 -21.60 0.74
CA THR A 443 -18.08 -21.98 0.72
C THR A 443 -18.41 -22.73 -0.57
N THR A 444 -19.20 -23.80 -0.50
CA THR A 444 -19.54 -24.68 -1.64
C THR A 444 -20.29 -23.98 -2.78
N GLN A 445 -20.31 -24.60 -3.97
CA GLN A 445 -20.78 -24.01 -5.23
C GLN A 445 -22.23 -23.48 -5.19
N ALA A 446 -23.12 -24.11 -4.41
CA ALA A 446 -24.56 -23.80 -4.41
C ALA A 446 -24.98 -22.70 -3.42
N THR A 447 -24.05 -22.15 -2.63
CA THR A 447 -24.42 -21.31 -1.47
C THR A 447 -24.65 -19.85 -1.81
N TYR A 448 -24.00 -19.31 -2.85
CA TYR A 448 -24.17 -17.90 -3.22
C TYR A 448 -24.97 -17.76 -4.52
N THR A 449 -26.11 -17.10 -4.44
CA THR A 449 -26.96 -16.79 -5.60
C THR A 449 -26.35 -15.67 -6.46
N PHE A 450 -26.54 -15.75 -7.79
CA PHE A 450 -26.11 -14.72 -8.74
C PHE A 450 -26.55 -13.30 -8.31
N GLN A 451 -27.79 -13.15 -7.87
CA GLN A 451 -28.37 -11.86 -7.47
C GLN A 451 -27.61 -11.18 -6.32
N VAL A 452 -27.26 -11.93 -5.27
CA VAL A 452 -26.55 -11.41 -4.09
C VAL A 452 -25.18 -10.86 -4.50
N LEU A 453 -24.42 -11.64 -5.28
CA LEU A 453 -23.09 -11.24 -5.74
C LEU A 453 -23.14 -10.09 -6.76
N ALA A 454 -24.12 -10.08 -7.65
CA ALA A 454 -24.32 -9.04 -8.66
C ALA A 454 -24.66 -7.68 -8.03
N LEU A 455 -25.27 -7.65 -6.85
CA LEU A 455 -25.56 -6.43 -6.09
C LEU A 455 -24.40 -6.03 -5.16
N PHE A 456 -23.79 -7.00 -4.50
CA PHE A 456 -22.68 -6.77 -3.58
C PHE A 456 -21.45 -6.19 -4.31
N PHE A 457 -21.06 -6.78 -5.44
CA PHE A 457 -19.83 -6.41 -6.15
C PHE A 457 -19.77 -4.91 -6.56
N PRO A 458 -20.77 -4.35 -7.27
CA PRO A 458 -20.70 -2.95 -7.72
C PRO A 458 -20.71 -1.96 -6.55
N VAL A 459 -21.51 -2.23 -5.52
CA VAL A 459 -21.59 -1.34 -4.35
C VAL A 459 -20.28 -1.36 -3.58
N TYR A 460 -19.73 -2.54 -3.29
CA TYR A 460 -18.46 -2.65 -2.57
C TYR A 460 -17.29 -2.09 -3.39
N PHE A 461 -17.27 -2.28 -4.72
CA PHE A 461 -16.29 -1.67 -5.62
C PHE A 461 -16.28 -0.14 -5.51
N LEU A 462 -17.46 0.50 -5.56
CA LEU A 462 -17.58 1.96 -5.44
C LEU A 462 -17.18 2.46 -4.04
N LEU A 463 -17.60 1.76 -2.99
CA LEU A 463 -17.25 2.09 -1.60
C LEU A 463 -15.73 1.99 -1.36
N ALA A 464 -15.09 0.91 -1.83
CA ALA A 464 -13.64 0.73 -1.74
C ALA A 464 -12.90 1.83 -2.52
N THR A 465 -13.36 2.16 -3.74
CA THR A 465 -12.78 3.23 -4.57
C THR A 465 -12.88 4.59 -3.88
N TRP A 466 -14.02 4.88 -3.25
CA TRP A 466 -14.25 6.15 -2.56
C TRP A 466 -13.46 6.25 -1.26
N THR A 467 -13.39 5.17 -0.50
CA THR A 467 -12.68 5.10 0.78
C THR A 467 -11.17 5.29 0.60
N TYR A 468 -10.59 4.73 -0.47
CA TYR A 468 -9.17 4.90 -0.74
C TYR A 468 -8.81 6.36 -1.07
N GLY A 469 -7.89 6.93 -0.29
CA GLY A 469 -7.49 8.34 -0.37
C GLY A 469 -8.22 9.27 0.62
N ALA A 470 -9.12 8.74 1.45
CA ALA A 470 -9.58 9.43 2.65
C ALA A 470 -8.40 9.59 3.64
N PHE A 471 -8.48 10.60 4.52
CA PHE A 471 -7.42 10.91 5.50
C PHE A 471 -7.48 9.99 6.73
N VAL A 472 -7.44 8.69 6.50
CA VAL A 472 -7.35 7.63 7.50
C VAL A 472 -6.25 6.64 7.11
N PRO A 473 -5.63 5.90 8.04
CA PRO A 473 -4.72 4.83 7.69
C PRO A 473 -5.52 3.68 7.08
N SER A 474 -5.18 3.30 5.84
CA SER A 474 -5.97 2.32 5.10
C SER A 474 -5.10 1.48 4.17
N GLY A 475 -5.22 0.16 4.25
CA GLY A 475 -4.68 -0.78 3.29
C GLY A 475 -5.67 -1.08 2.15
N LEU A 476 -5.14 -1.28 0.95
CA LEU A 476 -5.92 -1.54 -0.26
C LEU A 476 -6.06 -3.04 -0.58
N PHE A 477 -5.14 -3.87 -0.10
CA PHE A 477 -5.09 -5.30 -0.42
C PHE A 477 -6.41 -6.01 -0.11
N VAL A 478 -6.92 -5.90 1.11
CA VAL A 478 -8.14 -6.60 1.55
C VAL A 478 -9.38 -6.16 0.74
N PRO A 479 -9.68 -4.86 0.54
CA PRO A 479 -10.77 -4.43 -0.32
C PRO A 479 -10.65 -4.93 -1.77
N CYS A 480 -9.45 -4.94 -2.35
CA CYS A 480 -9.23 -5.46 -3.69
C CYS A 480 -9.44 -6.98 -3.75
N ILE A 481 -8.91 -7.74 -2.79
CA ILE A 481 -9.11 -9.20 -2.72
C ILE A 481 -10.60 -9.52 -2.59
N LEU A 482 -11.33 -8.82 -1.71
CA LEU A 482 -12.76 -9.07 -1.50
C LEU A 482 -13.60 -8.71 -2.73
N THR A 483 -13.36 -7.55 -3.34
CA THR A 483 -14.03 -7.14 -4.58
C THR A 483 -13.74 -8.14 -5.68
N GLY A 484 -12.47 -8.55 -5.79
CA GLY A 484 -11.97 -9.52 -6.75
C GLY A 484 -12.58 -10.91 -6.61
N ALA A 485 -12.65 -11.41 -5.38
CA ALA A 485 -13.27 -12.68 -5.03
C ALA A 485 -14.77 -12.69 -5.36
N ALA A 486 -15.47 -11.58 -5.07
CA ALA A 486 -16.90 -11.47 -5.33
C ALA A 486 -17.23 -11.55 -6.82
N TRP A 487 -16.54 -10.79 -7.69
CA TRP A 487 -16.80 -10.86 -9.13
C TRP A 487 -16.28 -12.15 -9.76
N GLY A 488 -15.16 -12.69 -9.28
CA GLY A 488 -14.65 -13.99 -9.74
C GLY A 488 -15.64 -15.11 -9.47
N ARG A 489 -16.24 -15.10 -8.27
CA ARG A 489 -17.31 -16.04 -7.92
C ARG A 489 -18.60 -15.80 -8.72
N LEU A 490 -18.97 -14.54 -8.96
CA LEU A 490 -20.08 -14.18 -9.85
C LEU A 490 -19.89 -14.74 -11.26
N PHE A 491 -18.68 -14.64 -11.81
CA PHE A 491 -18.34 -15.19 -13.12
C PHE A 491 -18.42 -16.72 -13.14
N ALA A 492 -18.02 -17.39 -12.07
CA ALA A 492 -18.14 -18.85 -11.96
C ALA A 492 -19.59 -19.32 -11.95
N VAL A 493 -20.46 -18.66 -11.15
CA VAL A 493 -21.90 -18.96 -11.11
C VAL A 493 -22.57 -18.69 -12.46
N PHE A 494 -22.13 -17.64 -13.16
CA PHE A 494 -22.57 -17.38 -14.52
C PHE A 494 -22.16 -18.53 -15.46
N LEU A 495 -20.89 -18.94 -15.46
CA LEU A 495 -20.42 -20.06 -16.29
C LEU A 495 -21.14 -21.38 -15.97
N SER A 496 -21.37 -21.71 -14.71
CA SER A 496 -22.08 -22.93 -14.31
C SER A 496 -23.55 -22.95 -14.73
N THR A 497 -24.13 -21.78 -15.08
CA THR A 497 -25.49 -21.70 -15.63
C THR A 497 -25.54 -22.05 -17.11
N PHE A 498 -24.45 -21.78 -17.86
CA PHE A 498 -24.39 -21.98 -19.32
C PHE A 498 -23.61 -23.23 -19.75
N LEU A 499 -22.66 -23.69 -18.93
CA LEU A 499 -21.81 -24.84 -19.21
C LEU A 499 -22.17 -26.01 -18.29
N PRO A 500 -22.08 -27.26 -18.77
CA PRO A 500 -22.18 -28.44 -17.90
C PRO A 500 -21.13 -28.41 -16.79
N ASN A 501 -21.47 -28.97 -15.63
CA ASN A 501 -20.61 -29.03 -14.44
C ASN A 501 -19.24 -29.71 -14.69
N GLU A 502 -19.06 -30.44 -15.80
CA GLU A 502 -17.78 -31.04 -16.18
C GLU A 502 -16.71 -30.01 -16.60
N PHE A 503 -17.12 -28.81 -17.05
CA PHE A 503 -16.20 -27.76 -17.52
C PHE A 503 -15.86 -26.72 -16.44
N VAL A 504 -16.57 -26.72 -15.32
CA VAL A 504 -16.35 -25.81 -14.18
C VAL A 504 -16.06 -26.66 -12.96
N SER A 505 -14.78 -26.86 -12.68
CA SER A 505 -14.33 -27.78 -11.62
C SER A 505 -14.75 -27.28 -10.23
N ASP A 506 -14.46 -26.00 -9.93
CA ASP A 506 -14.85 -25.38 -8.67
C ASP A 506 -14.96 -23.85 -8.72
N THR A 507 -16.08 -23.31 -8.24
CA THR A 507 -16.31 -21.86 -8.07
C THR A 507 -15.27 -21.17 -7.18
N CYS A 508 -14.67 -21.91 -6.23
CA CYS A 508 -13.66 -21.39 -5.31
C CYS A 508 -12.37 -20.97 -6.04
N LEU A 509 -11.96 -21.73 -7.06
CA LEU A 509 -10.80 -21.41 -7.89
C LEU A 509 -10.99 -20.06 -8.58
N TYR A 510 -12.15 -19.85 -9.19
CA TYR A 510 -12.49 -18.61 -9.88
C TYR A 510 -12.54 -17.42 -8.90
N ALA A 511 -12.97 -17.61 -7.65
CA ALA A 511 -12.89 -16.55 -6.64
C ALA A 511 -11.44 -16.13 -6.34
N VAL A 512 -10.53 -17.09 -6.15
CA VAL A 512 -9.10 -16.80 -5.93
C VAL A 512 -8.45 -16.13 -7.14
N VAL A 513 -8.74 -16.64 -8.35
CA VAL A 513 -8.22 -16.07 -9.60
C VAL A 513 -8.78 -14.67 -9.85
N GLY A 514 -10.06 -14.41 -9.54
CA GLY A 514 -10.67 -13.09 -9.63
C GLY A 514 -10.06 -12.08 -8.65
N ALA A 515 -9.74 -12.53 -7.42
CA ALA A 515 -8.98 -11.76 -6.45
C ALA A 515 -7.59 -11.39 -6.98
N ALA A 516 -6.85 -12.36 -7.54
CA ALA A 516 -5.54 -12.15 -8.13
C ALA A 516 -5.59 -11.18 -9.32
N ALA A 517 -6.53 -11.39 -10.25
CA ALA A 517 -6.71 -10.57 -11.45
C ALA A 517 -6.99 -9.10 -11.11
N PHE A 518 -7.93 -8.85 -10.19
CA PHE A 518 -8.29 -7.48 -9.82
C PHE A 518 -7.18 -6.79 -9.02
N LEU A 519 -6.56 -7.50 -8.06
CA LEU A 519 -5.45 -6.93 -7.28
C LEU A 519 -4.24 -6.61 -8.17
N GLY A 520 -3.88 -7.51 -9.09
CA GLY A 520 -2.83 -7.29 -10.09
C GLY A 520 -3.17 -6.14 -11.05
N GLY A 521 -4.44 -6.02 -11.45
CA GLY A 521 -4.92 -4.92 -12.29
C GLY A 521 -4.89 -3.55 -11.62
N VAL A 522 -5.15 -3.47 -10.30
CA VAL A 522 -5.11 -2.20 -9.55
C VAL A 522 -3.67 -1.79 -9.20
N VAL A 523 -2.88 -2.72 -8.68
CA VAL A 523 -1.56 -2.44 -8.09
C VAL A 523 -0.41 -2.57 -9.09
N ARG A 524 -0.54 -3.39 -10.14
CA ARG A 524 0.48 -3.68 -11.17
C ARG A 524 1.73 -4.45 -10.69
N MET A 525 1.68 -5.08 -9.52
CA MET A 525 2.70 -6.02 -9.03
C MET A 525 2.54 -7.40 -9.68
N THR A 526 3.65 -8.06 -10.04
CA THR A 526 3.61 -9.37 -10.74
C THR A 526 4.21 -10.50 -9.91
N ILE A 527 5.54 -10.53 -9.81
CA ILE A 527 6.29 -11.66 -9.26
C ILE A 527 6.04 -11.76 -7.76
N SER A 528 6.22 -10.66 -7.02
CA SER A 528 5.95 -10.61 -5.58
C SER A 528 4.51 -10.99 -5.27
N LEU A 529 3.54 -10.42 -5.98
CA LEU A 529 2.12 -10.69 -5.76
C LEU A 529 1.75 -12.16 -6.00
N THR A 530 2.28 -12.77 -7.07
CA THR A 530 2.04 -14.19 -7.38
C THR A 530 2.54 -15.07 -6.24
N VAL A 531 3.75 -14.81 -5.74
CA VAL A 531 4.34 -15.59 -4.65
C VAL A 531 3.59 -15.35 -3.34
N ILE A 532 3.18 -14.12 -3.04
CA ILE A 532 2.37 -13.81 -1.85
C ILE A 532 1.07 -14.61 -1.86
N LEU A 533 0.34 -14.60 -2.97
CA LEU A 533 -0.93 -15.34 -3.08
C LEU A 533 -0.71 -16.85 -3.03
N MET A 534 0.35 -17.36 -3.67
CA MET A 534 0.71 -18.78 -3.64
C MET A 534 1.09 -19.27 -2.23
N GLU A 535 1.88 -18.50 -1.49
CA GLU A 535 2.23 -18.84 -0.10
C GLU A 535 0.99 -18.76 0.82
N ALA A 536 0.15 -17.75 0.63
CA ALA A 536 -1.06 -17.57 1.43
C ALA A 536 -2.14 -18.64 1.16
N THR A 537 -2.26 -19.16 -0.07
CA THR A 537 -3.14 -20.31 -0.40
C THR A 537 -2.54 -21.66 -0.02
N ARG A 538 -1.23 -21.71 0.30
CA ARG A 538 -0.47 -22.94 0.58
C ARG A 538 -0.58 -23.99 -0.54
N ASN A 539 -0.78 -23.55 -1.77
CA ASN A 539 -0.90 -24.44 -2.92
C ASN A 539 -0.10 -23.91 -4.12
N ILE A 540 1.02 -24.58 -4.41
CA ILE A 540 1.95 -24.22 -5.48
C ILE A 540 1.33 -24.45 -6.86
N THR A 541 0.38 -25.40 -6.98
CA THR A 541 -0.26 -25.74 -8.24
C THR A 541 -1.05 -24.56 -8.82
N TYR A 542 -1.59 -23.67 -7.98
CA TYR A 542 -2.25 -22.44 -8.44
C TYR A 542 -1.28 -21.34 -8.90
N GLY A 543 0.02 -21.50 -8.65
CA GLY A 543 1.03 -20.49 -9.02
C GLY A 543 1.01 -20.17 -10.52
N LEU A 544 0.97 -21.19 -11.38
CA LEU A 544 0.94 -21.02 -12.84
C LEU A 544 -0.30 -20.24 -13.33
N PRO A 545 -1.54 -20.65 -13.04
CA PRO A 545 -2.71 -19.90 -13.49
C PRO A 545 -2.76 -18.50 -12.91
N MET A 546 -2.42 -18.30 -11.62
CA MET A 546 -2.37 -16.97 -11.03
C MET A 546 -1.34 -16.07 -11.73
N MET A 547 -0.15 -16.58 -12.03
CA MET A 547 0.90 -15.84 -12.73
C MET A 547 0.44 -15.36 -14.11
N LEU A 548 -0.15 -16.26 -14.91
CA LEU A 548 -0.65 -15.92 -16.24
C LEU A 548 -1.75 -14.85 -16.19
N VAL A 549 -2.68 -15.00 -15.24
CA VAL A 549 -3.79 -14.07 -15.05
C VAL A 549 -3.31 -12.69 -14.58
N ILE A 550 -2.38 -12.64 -13.63
CA ILE A 550 -1.79 -11.39 -13.14
C ILE A 550 -1.04 -10.68 -14.26
N MET A 551 -0.29 -11.42 -15.10
CA MET A 551 0.41 -10.85 -16.25
C MET A 551 -0.56 -10.22 -17.25
N VAL A 552 -1.63 -10.93 -17.63
CA VAL A 552 -2.65 -10.39 -18.55
C VAL A 552 -3.34 -9.17 -17.93
N ALA A 553 -3.73 -9.24 -16.66
CA ALA A 553 -4.37 -8.12 -15.96
C ALA A 553 -3.46 -6.88 -15.89
N LYS A 554 -2.15 -7.08 -15.66
CA LYS A 554 -1.15 -6.02 -15.71
C LYS A 554 -1.10 -5.39 -17.09
N TRP A 555 -0.82 -6.17 -18.14
CA TRP A 555 -0.70 -5.66 -19.51
C TRP A 555 -1.94 -4.91 -19.95
N VAL A 556 -3.12 -5.49 -19.74
CA VAL A 556 -4.39 -4.88 -20.18
C VAL A 556 -4.59 -3.52 -19.54
N GLY A 557 -4.32 -3.37 -18.26
CA GLY A 557 -4.55 -2.08 -17.64
C GLY A 557 -3.39 -1.09 -17.78
N ASP A 558 -2.13 -1.53 -18.00
CA ASP A 558 -1.01 -0.65 -18.38
C ASP A 558 -1.30 0.09 -19.71
N LEU A 559 -2.16 -0.46 -20.58
CA LEU A 559 -2.66 0.22 -21.78
C LEU A 559 -3.50 1.48 -21.47
N PHE A 560 -4.14 1.54 -20.29
CA PHE A 560 -5.05 2.63 -19.92
C PHE A 560 -4.43 3.59 -18.90
N ASN A 561 -3.80 3.04 -17.86
CA ASN A 561 -3.19 3.82 -16.79
C ASN A 561 -2.15 3.06 -15.97
N GLU A 562 -1.40 3.82 -15.18
CA GLU A 562 -0.40 3.29 -14.27
C GLU A 562 -1.03 2.65 -13.03
N GLY A 563 -0.22 1.92 -12.27
CA GLY A 563 -0.64 1.35 -10.99
C GLY A 563 -1.02 2.43 -9.99
N LEU A 564 -1.93 2.08 -9.07
CA LEU A 564 -2.50 3.03 -8.12
C LEU A 564 -1.41 3.71 -7.25
N TYR A 565 -0.41 2.95 -6.81
CA TYR A 565 0.68 3.49 -6.00
C TYR A 565 1.50 4.53 -6.78
N ASP A 566 1.85 4.26 -8.04
CA ASP A 566 2.61 5.18 -8.88
C ASP A 566 1.83 6.45 -9.19
N ILE A 567 0.51 6.33 -9.43
CA ILE A 567 -0.39 7.49 -9.59
C ILE A 567 -0.33 8.39 -8.35
N HIS A 568 -0.45 7.83 -7.14
CA HIS A 568 -0.41 8.62 -5.90
C HIS A 568 0.96 9.27 -5.64
N ILE A 569 2.06 8.60 -6.03
CA ILE A 569 3.42 9.17 -5.98
C ILE A 569 3.53 10.38 -6.90
N ARG A 570 3.07 10.26 -8.15
CA ARG A 570 3.08 11.36 -9.13
C ARG A 570 2.15 12.51 -8.74
N LEU A 571 0.98 12.22 -8.16
CA LEU A 571 0.09 13.25 -7.62
C LEU A 571 0.72 13.98 -6.42
N SER A 572 1.53 13.27 -5.62
CA SER A 572 2.35 13.86 -4.55
C SER A 572 3.58 14.61 -5.06
N ARG A 573 3.90 14.49 -6.36
CA ARG A 573 5.00 15.18 -7.07
C ARG A 573 6.39 14.84 -6.52
N VAL A 574 6.56 13.59 -6.09
CA VAL A 574 7.84 13.06 -5.65
C VAL A 574 8.68 12.67 -6.88
N PRO A 575 9.98 13.00 -6.95
CA PRO A 575 10.85 12.57 -8.04
C PRO A 575 11.19 11.08 -7.88
N ILE A 576 10.38 10.20 -8.45
CA ILE A 576 10.67 8.77 -8.51
C ILE A 576 11.37 8.41 -9.82
N LEU A 577 12.42 7.60 -9.73
CA LEU A 577 13.10 7.01 -10.89
C LEU A 577 12.44 5.67 -11.22
N GLY A 578 12.04 5.49 -12.48
CA GLY A 578 11.58 4.20 -13.00
C GLY A 578 12.73 3.21 -13.16
N TRP A 579 12.39 1.97 -13.50
CA TRP A 579 13.38 0.90 -13.78
C TRP A 579 14.24 1.24 -15.00
N ASP A 580 13.59 1.68 -16.08
CA ASP A 580 14.23 2.06 -17.33
C ASP A 580 13.88 3.51 -17.70
N PRO A 581 14.78 4.21 -18.41
CA PRO A 581 14.45 5.51 -18.98
C PRO A 581 13.33 5.38 -20.03
N PRO A 582 12.47 6.40 -20.19
CA PRO A 582 11.47 6.40 -21.25
C PRO A 582 12.10 6.27 -22.65
N GLN A 583 11.49 5.53 -23.57
CA GLN A 583 12.01 5.35 -24.93
C GLN A 583 12.23 6.69 -25.67
N MET A 584 11.46 7.72 -25.34
CA MET A 584 11.57 9.06 -25.94
C MET A 584 12.90 9.78 -25.61
N VAL A 585 13.66 9.32 -24.60
CA VAL A 585 14.93 9.95 -24.19
C VAL A 585 16.17 9.23 -24.72
N GLU A 586 16.01 8.15 -25.49
CA GLU A 586 17.14 7.35 -26.01
C GLU A 586 18.09 8.15 -26.92
N GLY A 587 17.60 9.21 -27.58
CA GLY A 587 18.41 10.14 -28.37
C GLY A 587 18.99 11.34 -27.60
N LEU A 588 18.75 11.44 -26.28
CA LEU A 588 19.27 12.53 -25.45
C LEU A 588 20.61 12.14 -24.82
N ASN A 589 21.61 12.98 -25.02
CA ASN A 589 22.90 12.81 -24.36
C ASN A 589 22.86 13.43 -22.95
N ALA A 590 23.75 12.97 -22.06
CA ALA A 590 23.91 13.55 -20.71
C ALA A 590 24.09 15.08 -20.73
N ARG A 591 24.78 15.61 -21.76
CA ARG A 591 24.97 17.06 -21.98
C ARG A 591 23.67 17.86 -22.12
N ASN A 592 22.58 17.22 -22.56
CA ASN A 592 21.27 17.82 -22.77
C ASN A 592 20.42 17.84 -21.49
N ILE A 593 20.75 16.96 -20.54
CA ILE A 593 20.01 16.76 -19.28
C ILE A 593 20.69 17.48 -18.12
N MET A 594 22.03 17.54 -18.11
CA MET A 594 22.79 18.14 -17.01
C MET A 594 22.50 19.64 -16.84
N ASN A 595 22.45 20.09 -15.59
CA ASN A 595 22.33 21.51 -15.27
C ASN A 595 23.66 22.24 -15.49
N LYS A 596 23.59 23.45 -16.10
CA LYS A 596 24.72 24.36 -16.30
C LYS A 596 24.30 25.77 -15.88
N PRO A 597 25.17 26.57 -15.25
CA PRO A 597 26.54 26.26 -14.81
C PRO A 597 26.58 25.39 -13.53
N VAL A 598 27.68 24.65 -13.34
CA VAL A 598 27.92 23.84 -12.13
C VAL A 598 28.66 24.71 -11.09
N CYS A 599 28.20 24.69 -9.85
CA CYS A 599 28.91 25.33 -8.73
C CYS A 599 29.98 24.38 -8.20
N CYS A 600 31.25 24.71 -8.40
CA CYS A 600 32.39 23.89 -7.98
C CYS A 600 33.13 24.52 -6.78
N MET A 601 33.87 23.70 -6.05
CA MET A 601 34.84 24.13 -5.03
C MET A 601 36.24 23.75 -5.46
N ASN A 602 37.24 24.54 -5.11
CA ASN A 602 38.65 24.20 -5.33
C ASN A 602 39.14 23.22 -4.25
N LEU A 603 40.21 22.46 -4.54
CA LEU A 603 40.87 21.61 -3.54
C LEU A 603 41.30 22.40 -2.29
N VAL A 604 41.81 23.62 -2.51
CA VAL A 604 42.10 24.59 -1.44
C VAL A 604 41.22 25.82 -1.68
N GLU A 605 40.21 26.02 -0.83
CA GLU A 605 39.20 27.05 -0.99
C GLU A 605 39.18 28.03 0.20
N ASN A 606 38.80 29.28 -0.05
CA ASN A 606 38.60 30.26 1.02
C ASN A 606 37.29 29.97 1.77
N VAL A 607 37.36 29.89 3.11
CA VAL A 607 36.20 29.67 3.99
C VAL A 607 35.08 30.68 3.72
N GLY A 608 35.41 31.95 3.43
CA GLY A 608 34.41 32.96 3.08
C GLY A 608 33.58 32.56 1.87
N ARG A 609 34.24 32.07 0.80
CA ARG A 609 33.57 31.59 -0.42
C ARG A 609 32.74 30.34 -0.17
N VAL A 610 33.20 29.42 0.68
CA VAL A 610 32.42 28.23 1.07
C VAL A 610 31.11 28.66 1.76
N ILE A 611 31.20 29.59 2.72
CA ILE A 611 30.02 30.10 3.43
C ILE A 611 29.06 30.82 2.45
N ASP A 612 29.60 31.61 1.53
CA ASP A 612 28.80 32.32 0.54
C ASP A 612 28.08 31.34 -0.39
N LEU A 613 28.76 30.29 -0.86
CA LEU A 613 28.16 29.23 -1.69
C LEU A 613 27.04 28.49 -0.95
N LEU A 614 27.25 28.11 0.32
CA LEU A 614 26.25 27.41 1.14
C LEU A 614 25.03 28.29 1.46
N LYS A 615 25.19 29.63 1.51
CA LYS A 615 24.09 30.57 1.71
C LYS A 615 23.34 30.90 0.42
N THR A 616 24.03 30.92 -0.72
CA THR A 616 23.46 31.33 -2.01
C THR A 616 22.82 30.18 -2.77
N THR A 617 23.30 28.94 -2.59
CA THR A 617 22.82 27.76 -3.31
C THR A 617 22.06 26.80 -2.40
N THR A 618 21.15 26.02 -2.98
CA THR A 618 20.43 24.93 -2.30
C THR A 618 20.99 23.55 -2.69
N HIS A 619 22.23 23.51 -3.18
CA HIS A 619 22.89 22.27 -3.59
C HIS A 619 23.52 21.58 -2.37
N ASN A 620 23.37 20.26 -2.29
CA ASN A 620 23.96 19.45 -1.22
C ASN A 620 25.29 18.78 -1.62
N GLY A 621 25.68 18.88 -2.89
CA GLY A 621 26.91 18.29 -3.43
C GLY A 621 27.61 19.26 -4.36
N PHE A 622 28.93 19.38 -4.20
CA PHE A 622 29.79 20.28 -4.98
C PHE A 622 30.98 19.48 -5.50
N PRO A 623 31.20 19.43 -6.82
CA PRO A 623 32.41 18.80 -7.35
C PRO A 623 33.64 19.64 -6.98
N VAL A 624 34.68 18.95 -6.54
CA VAL A 624 35.99 19.54 -6.28
C VAL A 624 36.78 19.58 -7.59
N VAL A 625 37.34 20.74 -7.93
CA VAL A 625 38.13 20.95 -9.14
C VAL A 625 39.50 21.52 -8.80
N ASP A 626 40.48 21.21 -9.64
CA ASP A 626 41.76 21.91 -9.60
C ASP A 626 41.60 23.31 -10.18
N PRO A 627 42.32 24.32 -9.63
CA PRO A 627 42.38 25.61 -10.26
C PRO A 627 42.90 25.46 -11.69
N LEU A 628 42.27 26.14 -12.65
CA LEU A 628 42.76 26.18 -14.02
C LEU A 628 44.22 26.68 -13.98
N PRO A 629 45.17 25.97 -14.62
CA PRO A 629 46.53 26.48 -14.74
C PRO A 629 46.48 27.85 -15.43
N GLU A 630 47.13 28.84 -14.82
CA GLU A 630 47.21 30.22 -15.30
C GLU A 630 47.87 30.34 -16.68
#